data_AF-A0A9E1IMS2-F1
#
_entry.id   AF-A0A9E1IMS2-F1
#
_cell.length_a   1.000
_cell.length_b   1.000
_cell.length_c   1.000
_cell.angle_alpha   90.00
_cell.angle_beta   90.00
_cell.angle_gamma   90.00
#
_symmetry.space_group_name_H-M   'P 1'
#
loop_
_entity.id
_entity.type
_entity.pdbx_description
1 polymer ?
#
loop_
_entity_poly.entity_id
_entity_poly.type
_entity_poly.pdbx_seq_one_letter_code
_entity_poly.pdbx_strand_id
1 'polypeptide(L)' 'MYNQVAYFNLPYADTHPVNLATMADLFGMETPDIETARVLEIGCGDGGNLMGMANCLPRA' A
#
# COMPACT_ATOMS: atom_id res chain seq x y z
N MET A 1 1.62 -29.67 -14.07
CA MET A 1 1.23 -29.12 -12.76
C MET A 1 1.59 -27.64 -12.75
N TYR A 2 0.62 -26.77 -12.95
CA TYR A 2 0.80 -25.31 -13.01
C TYR A 2 0.35 -24.61 -11.71
N ASN A 3 -0.27 -25.37 -10.79
CA ASN A 3 -0.83 -24.88 -9.53
C ASN A 3 -0.01 -25.31 -8.30
N GLN A 4 1.27 -25.69 -8.46
CA GLN A 4 2.08 -26.21 -7.35
C GLN A 4 2.90 -25.16 -6.61
N VAL A 5 3.04 -23.96 -7.17
CA VAL A 5 3.80 -22.88 -6.54
C VAL A 5 2.80 -21.89 -5.96
N ALA A 6 2.83 -21.70 -4.64
CA ALA A 6 2.04 -20.68 -3.98
C ALA A 6 2.48 -19.31 -4.52
N TYR A 7 1.51 -18.52 -4.98
CA TYR A 7 1.76 -17.11 -5.27
C TYR A 7 1.95 -16.40 -3.93
N PHE A 8 3.18 -15.98 -3.64
CA PHE A 8 3.49 -15.28 -2.40
C PHE A 8 2.88 -13.88 -2.45
N ASN A 9 1.92 -13.63 -1.56
CA ASN A 9 1.44 -12.30 -1.27
C ASN A 9 2.19 -11.79 -0.03
N LEU A 10 3.09 -10.84 -0.24
CA LEU A 10 3.86 -10.22 0.83
C LEU A 10 3.53 -8.73 0.86
N PRO A 11 3.42 -8.11 2.05
CA PRO A 11 3.38 -6.67 2.15
C PRO A 11 4.62 -6.06 1.51
N TYR A 12 4.43 -4.98 0.74
CA TYR A 12 5.51 -4.33 0.02
C TYR A 12 5.68 -2.89 0.52
N ALA A 13 6.69 -2.67 1.36
CA ALA A 13 6.87 -1.42 2.10
C ALA A 13 6.93 -0.18 1.19
N ASP A 14 7.53 -0.26 0.00
CA ASP A 14 7.64 0.90 -0.89
C ASP A 14 6.27 1.39 -1.41
N THR A 15 5.24 0.55 -1.39
CA THR A 15 3.87 0.95 -1.75
C THR A 15 3.10 1.62 -0.62
N HIS A 16 3.69 1.73 0.58
CA HIS A 16 3.03 2.34 1.72
C HIS A 16 2.73 3.84 1.46
N PRO A 17 1.56 4.36 1.85
CA PRO A 17 1.16 5.75 1.60
C PRO A 17 2.15 6.79 2.11
N VAL A 18 2.82 6.54 3.23
CA VAL A 18 3.89 7.40 3.77
C VAL A 18 5.06 7.55 2.80
N ASN A 19 5.47 6.46 2.16
CA ASN A 19 6.59 6.50 1.22
C ASN A 19 6.18 7.28 -0.05
N LEU A 20 4.98 7.04 -0.56
CA LEU A 20 4.45 7.78 -1.70
C LEU A 20 4.27 9.27 -1.40
N ALA A 21 3.75 9.62 -0.22
CA ALA A 21 3.60 11.00 0.22
C ALA A 21 4.95 11.72 0.37
N THR A 22 5.94 11.01 0.93
CA THR A 22 7.32 11.53 1.04
C THR A 22 7.93 11.80 -0.32
N MET A 23 7.77 10.88 -1.28
CA MET A 23 8.27 11.09 -2.65
C MET A 23 7.57 12.26 -3.32
N ALA A 24 6.26 12.38 -3.16
CA ALA A 24 5.49 13.50 -3.70
C ALA A 24 5.92 14.85 -3.10
N ASP A 25 6.19 14.92 -1.79
CA ASP A 25 6.73 16.11 -1.13
C ASP A 25 8.10 16.52 -1.71
N LEU A 26 9.01 15.55 -1.90
CA LEU A 26 10.31 15.80 -2.53
C LEU A 26 10.21 16.36 -3.96
N PHE A 27 9.14 16.00 -4.69
CA PHE A 27 8.86 16.51 -6.02
C PHE A 27 7.95 17.75 -6.04
N GLY A 28 7.58 18.30 -4.88
CA GLY A 28 6.74 19.49 -4.76
C GLY A 28 5.28 19.27 -5.16
N MET A 29 4.79 18.04 -5.04
CA MET A 29 3.39 17.68 -5.31
C MET A 29 2.54 17.79 -4.05
N GLU A 30 1.33 18.30 -4.18
CA GLU A 30 0.35 18.25 -3.10
C GLU A 30 -0.14 16.80 -2.88
N THR A 31 -0.27 16.40 -1.62
CA THR A 31 -0.74 15.07 -1.23
C THR A 31 -1.89 15.15 -0.24
N PRO A 32 -2.82 14.19 -0.25
CA PRO A 32 -3.83 14.09 0.80
C PRO A 32 -3.18 13.74 2.14
N ASP A 33 -3.85 14.09 3.24
CA ASP A 33 -3.44 13.66 4.58
C ASP A 33 -3.45 12.13 4.66
N ILE A 34 -2.27 11.55 4.93
CA ILE A 34 -2.06 10.10 5.02
C ILE A 34 -2.96 9.45 6.08
N GLU A 35 -3.38 10.19 7.12
CA GLU A 35 -4.24 9.64 8.16
C GLU A 35 -5.68 9.40 7.69
N THR A 36 -6.07 9.96 6.53
CA THR A 36 -7.43 9.85 5.96
C THR A 36 -7.42 9.52 4.46
N ALA A 37 -6.28 9.03 3.96
CA ALA A 37 -6.05 8.80 2.55
C ALA A 37 -6.65 7.48 2.07
N ARG A 38 -7.55 7.56 1.08
CA ARG A 38 -8.17 6.37 0.48
C ARG A 38 -7.21 5.66 -0.48
N VAL A 39 -6.82 4.43 -0.17
CA VAL A 39 -5.89 3.61 -0.96
C VAL A 39 -6.63 2.57 -1.81
N LEU A 40 -6.20 2.39 -3.06
CA LEU A 40 -6.66 1.34 -3.96
C LEU A 40 -5.47 0.52 -4.46
N GLU A 41 -5.55 -0.80 -4.31
CA GLU A 41 -4.57 -1.74 -4.86
C GLU A 41 -5.21 -2.57 -5.99
N ILE A 42 -4.66 -2.48 -7.20
CA ILE A 42 -5.09 -3.30 -8.33
C ILE A 42 -4.24 -4.57 -8.33
N GLY A 43 -4.91 -5.73 -8.25
CA GLY A 43 -4.23 -7.02 -8.13
C GLY A 43 -3.81 -7.38 -6.71
N CYS A 44 -4.62 -7.01 -5.71
CA CYS A 44 -4.30 -7.16 -4.28
C CYS A 44 -4.08 -8.60 -3.79
N GLY A 45 -4.47 -9.62 -4.56
CA GLY A 45 -4.38 -11.02 -4.14
C GLY A 45 -5.21 -11.28 -2.88
N ASP A 46 -4.55 -11.60 -1.75
CA ASP A 46 -5.19 -11.79 -0.45
C ASP A 46 -5.33 -10.49 0.36
N GLY A 47 -4.82 -9.37 -0.15
CA GLY A 47 -4.87 -8.06 0.47
C GLY A 47 -3.85 -7.84 1.58
N GLY A 48 -2.82 -8.69 1.72
CA GLY A 48 -1.80 -8.58 2.76
C GLY A 48 -1.10 -7.20 2.80
N ASN A 49 -0.92 -6.59 1.64
CA ASN A 49 -0.36 -5.24 1.52
C ASN A 49 -1.29 -4.16 2.11
N LEU A 50 -2.56 -4.12 1.68
CA LEU A 50 -3.56 -3.20 2.22
C LEU A 50 -3.84 -3.41 3.71
N MET A 51 -3.89 -4.66 4.16
CA MET A 51 -4.11 -4.99 5.58
C MET A 51 -2.97 -4.47 6.46
N GLY A 52 -1.71 -4.56 5.98
CA GLY A 52 -0.57 -3.96 6.65
C GLY A 52 -0.70 -2.44 6.77
N MET A 53 -1.12 -1.76 5.70
CA MET A 53 -1.36 -0.31 5.72
C MET A 53 -2.48 0.07 6.69
N ALA A 54 -3.64 -0.61 6.64
CA ALA A 54 -4.79 -0.32 7.49
C ALA A 54 -4.49 -0.54 8.98
N ASN A 55 -3.65 -1.52 9.32
CA ASN A 55 -3.24 -1.75 10.70
C ASN A 55 -2.39 -0.58 11.26
N CYS A 56 -1.57 0.05 10.41
CA CYS A 56 -0.76 1.21 10.79
C CYS A 56 -1.53 2.54 10.70
N LEU A 57 -2.47 2.65 9.78
CA LEU A 57 -3.27 3.84 9.48
C LEU A 57 -4.77 3.49 9.50
N PRO A 58 -5.37 3.28 10.68
CA PRO A 58 -6.74 2.74 10.80
C PRO A 58 -7.85 3.67 10.34
N ARG A 59 -7.52 4.93 10.02
CA ARG A 59 -8.47 5.96 9.55
C ARG A 59 -8.26 6.35 8.08
N ALA A 60 -7.25 5.79 7.42
CA ALA A 60 -6.96 6.01 6.02
C ALA A 60 -8.08 5.45 5.13
#